data_AF-A0A915MEA5-F1
#
_entry.id   AF-A0A915MEA5-F1
#
_cell.length_a   1.000
_cell.length_b   1.000
_cell.length_c   1.000
_cell.angle_alpha   90.00
_cell.angle_beta   90.00
_cell.angle_gamma   90.00
#
_symmetry.space_group_name_H-M   'P 1'
#
loop_
_entity.id
_entity.type
_entity.pdbx_description
1 polymer ?
#
loop_
_entity_poly.entity_id
_entity_poly.type
_entity_poly.pdbx_seq_one_letter_code
_entity_poly.pdbx_strand_id
1 'polypeptide(L)'
;MRFIRSINPEDMNIAVDQCLSVAAHHFDSKLQKQLLKAASIGMRRCQRPYDADKFVRICRLLRVLNALRLMGIPLTFTQLEELSPASIVDRLVVLGHWPMAVKLCEFLEINSKEGVYKVIAHWCLAMMTTFKEQNRDSESANAHKIAELAQHVAEMASRQGLPALAEILLDLETNSEIRDEAPDRLLALYEQSDDFIRQALLYLNKAEQSSADVFDSSKTTEFLFKAEKALKNMKETQTAQLIGENAQLIIENVKREEKFGTSLSHLSVRDTFIWAVEHDELAIMDQLRKQHRLVDKQVFLWTIEGFARAGKWQQLEQYARSRKSPIGFLSIIELCTKYGDKNLATRFMDKLTGYEEQVRAYLIMNEIKKAATLAAEKIDLTMLQLIRRRVPPSSQQWAEVTKIIENLGRTK
;
A
#
# COMPACT_ATOMS: atom_id res chain seq x y z
N MET A 1 -17.13 25.57 -50.91
CA MET A 1 -18.45 24.87 -50.91
C MET A 1 -18.87 24.28 -52.28
N ARG A 2 -18.13 24.45 -53.39
CA ARG A 2 -18.46 23.81 -54.69
C ARG A 2 -18.07 22.32 -54.79
N PHE A 3 -17.10 21.84 -54.01
CA PHE A 3 -16.55 20.48 -54.10
C PHE A 3 -17.38 19.37 -53.44
N ILE A 4 -18.26 19.68 -52.47
CA ILE A 4 -19.12 18.64 -51.84
C ILE A 4 -20.16 18.09 -52.83
N ARG A 5 -20.45 18.84 -53.91
CA ARG A 5 -21.42 18.43 -54.95
C ARG A 5 -20.85 17.45 -55.98
N SER A 6 -19.53 17.26 -56.02
CA SER A 6 -18.83 16.38 -56.97
C SER A 6 -18.38 15.06 -56.36
N ILE A 7 -18.68 14.80 -55.09
CA ILE A 7 -18.29 13.58 -54.38
C ILE A 7 -19.39 12.53 -54.60
N ASN A 8 -18.98 11.30 -54.91
CA ASN A 8 -19.90 10.18 -55.07
C ASN A 8 -20.62 9.88 -53.73
N PRO A 9 -21.91 9.53 -53.75
CA PRO A 9 -22.68 9.24 -52.53
C PRO A 9 -22.07 8.13 -51.66
N GLU A 10 -21.33 7.20 -52.26
CA GLU A 10 -20.63 6.10 -51.58
C GLU A 10 -19.46 6.59 -50.71
N ASP A 11 -18.73 7.62 -51.18
CA ASP A 11 -17.58 8.21 -50.48
C ASP A 11 -17.96 9.32 -49.49
N MET A 12 -19.25 9.67 -49.44
CA MET A 12 -19.75 10.79 -48.63
C MET A 12 -19.47 10.61 -47.14
N ASN A 13 -19.55 9.37 -46.63
CA ASN A 13 -19.22 9.05 -45.24
C ASN A 13 -17.74 9.34 -44.90
N ILE A 14 -16.84 8.96 -45.80
CA ILE A 14 -15.39 9.20 -45.64
C ILE A 14 -15.10 10.70 -45.67
N ALA A 15 -15.76 11.43 -46.58
CA ALA A 15 -15.61 12.88 -46.67
C ALA A 15 -16.11 13.61 -45.40
N VAL A 16 -17.22 13.14 -44.80
CA VAL A 16 -17.72 13.65 -43.52
C VAL A 16 -16.71 13.38 -42.40
N ASP A 17 -16.19 12.15 -42.32
CA ASP A 17 -15.18 11.75 -41.32
C ASP A 17 -13.89 12.57 -41.42
N GLN A 18 -13.39 12.79 -42.65
CA GLN A 18 -12.23 13.62 -42.90
C GLN A 18 -12.48 15.08 -42.49
N CYS A 19 -13.66 15.64 -42.80
CA CYS A 19 -14.02 16.99 -42.37
C CYS A 19 -14.05 17.12 -40.85
N LEU A 20 -14.58 16.11 -40.14
CA LEU A 20 -14.61 16.09 -38.68
C LEU A 20 -13.21 15.95 -38.08
N SER A 21 -12.38 15.06 -38.62
CA SER A 21 -11.01 14.87 -38.15
C SER A 21 -10.16 16.13 -38.36
N VAL A 22 -10.25 16.76 -39.54
CA VAL A 22 -9.53 18.00 -39.84
C VAL A 22 -10.04 19.14 -38.96
N ALA A 23 -11.35 19.24 -38.72
CA ALA A 23 -11.91 20.22 -37.79
C ALA A 23 -11.36 20.02 -36.37
N ALA A 24 -11.27 18.77 -35.90
CA ALA A 24 -10.78 18.45 -34.56
C ALA A 24 -9.31 18.90 -34.34
N HIS A 25 -8.44 18.70 -35.33
CA HIS A 25 -7.00 18.99 -35.21
C HIS A 25 -6.62 20.45 -35.44
N HIS A 26 -7.49 21.26 -36.04
CA HIS A 26 -7.21 22.70 -36.23
C HIS A 26 -7.45 23.52 -34.95
N PHE A 27 -6.73 24.63 -34.84
CA PHE A 27 -6.84 25.58 -33.72
C PHE A 27 -7.74 26.78 -34.03
N ASP A 28 -7.94 27.11 -35.31
CA ASP A 28 -8.78 28.26 -35.71
C ASP A 28 -10.28 27.92 -35.62
N SER A 29 -10.96 28.58 -34.69
CA SER A 29 -12.41 28.45 -34.49
C SER A 29 -13.24 28.84 -35.72
N LYS A 30 -12.75 29.72 -36.61
CA LYS A 30 -13.46 30.07 -37.85
C LYS A 30 -13.43 28.93 -38.84
N LEU A 31 -12.25 28.34 -39.08
CA LEU A 31 -12.08 27.19 -39.96
C LEU A 31 -12.82 25.95 -39.43
N GLN A 32 -12.73 25.67 -38.13
CA GLN A 32 -13.50 24.60 -37.49
C GLN A 32 -15.00 24.71 -37.78
N LYS A 33 -15.59 25.91 -37.59
CA LYS A 33 -17.02 26.14 -37.89
C LYS A 33 -17.37 25.91 -39.35
N GLN A 34 -16.49 26.26 -40.29
CA GLN A 34 -16.70 26.02 -41.72
C GLN A 34 -16.68 24.52 -42.06
N LEU A 35 -15.74 23.78 -41.48
CA LEU A 35 -15.60 22.33 -41.67
C LEU A 35 -16.77 21.55 -41.03
N LEU A 36 -17.23 21.95 -39.84
CA LEU A 36 -18.41 21.36 -39.21
C LEU A 36 -19.69 21.61 -40.01
N LYS A 37 -19.83 22.79 -40.63
CA LYS A 37 -20.93 23.09 -41.56
C LYS A 37 -20.86 22.23 -42.83
N ALA A 38 -19.67 22.01 -43.36
CA ALA A 38 -19.45 21.11 -44.50
C ALA A 38 -19.85 19.67 -44.15
N ALA A 39 -19.39 19.17 -42.99
CA ALA A 39 -19.73 17.85 -42.47
C ALA A 39 -21.24 17.68 -42.26
N SER A 40 -21.94 18.64 -41.66
CA SER A 40 -23.39 18.55 -41.42
C SER A 40 -24.23 18.58 -42.70
N ILE A 41 -23.76 19.26 -43.75
CA ILE A 41 -24.36 19.17 -45.09
C ILE A 41 -24.12 17.78 -45.68
N GLY A 42 -22.92 17.23 -45.51
CA GLY A 42 -22.55 15.91 -45.99
C GLY A 42 -23.35 14.77 -45.38
N MET A 43 -23.59 14.82 -44.06
CA MET A 43 -24.39 13.82 -43.34
C MET A 43 -25.79 13.63 -43.92
N ARG A 44 -26.41 14.70 -44.43
CA ARG A 44 -27.75 14.64 -45.07
C ARG A 44 -27.74 14.00 -46.46
N ARG A 45 -26.56 13.84 -47.06
CA ARG A 45 -26.38 13.29 -48.42
C ARG A 45 -25.78 11.89 -48.43
N CYS A 46 -25.49 11.32 -47.26
CA CYS A 46 -25.00 9.96 -47.15
C CYS A 46 -26.09 8.96 -47.54
N GLN A 47 -25.71 7.93 -48.31
CA GLN A 47 -26.63 6.88 -48.74
C GLN A 47 -27.07 5.96 -47.58
N ARG A 48 -26.20 5.81 -46.57
CA ARG A 48 -26.53 5.20 -45.28
C ARG A 48 -26.60 6.29 -44.20
N PRO A 49 -27.48 6.15 -43.19
CA PRO A 49 -27.54 7.12 -42.11
C PRO A 49 -26.18 7.21 -41.42
N TYR A 50 -25.63 8.41 -41.42
CA TYR A 50 -24.37 8.69 -40.73
C TYR A 50 -24.60 8.76 -39.22
N ASP A 51 -23.62 8.30 -38.43
CA ASP A 51 -23.68 8.31 -36.97
C ASP A 51 -23.70 9.75 -36.42
N ALA A 52 -24.89 10.20 -36.01
CA ALA A 52 -25.10 11.52 -35.44
C ALA A 52 -24.37 11.69 -34.09
N ASP A 53 -24.17 10.60 -33.34
CA ASP A 53 -23.53 10.66 -32.02
C ASP A 53 -22.05 10.99 -32.16
N LYS A 54 -21.37 10.43 -33.17
CA LYS A 54 -19.99 10.80 -33.51
C LYS A 54 -19.85 12.28 -33.85
N PHE A 55 -20.78 12.83 -34.62
CA PHE A 55 -20.79 14.27 -34.96
C PHE A 55 -20.98 15.15 -33.71
N VAL A 56 -21.96 14.78 -32.87
CA VAL A 56 -22.26 15.50 -31.62
C VAL A 56 -21.08 15.44 -30.65
N ARG A 57 -20.43 14.27 -30.52
CA ARG A 57 -19.21 14.09 -29.70
C ARG A 57 -18.11 15.04 -30.12
N ILE A 58 -17.77 15.09 -31.41
CA ILE A 58 -16.71 15.99 -31.92
C ILE A 58 -17.06 17.46 -31.66
N CYS A 59 -18.33 17.85 -31.81
CA CYS A 59 -18.79 19.20 -31.49
C CYS A 59 -18.64 19.53 -30.00
N ARG A 60 -18.97 18.59 -29.10
CA ARG A 60 -18.80 18.75 -27.63
C ARG A 60 -17.31 18.89 -27.27
N LEU A 61 -16.44 18.04 -27.80
CA LEU A 61 -15.00 18.08 -27.54
C LEU A 61 -14.36 19.38 -28.06
N LEU A 62 -14.72 19.83 -29.26
CA LEU A 62 -14.21 21.10 -29.80
C LEU A 62 -14.62 22.31 -28.96
N ARG A 63 -15.81 22.30 -28.34
CA ARG A 63 -16.22 23.38 -27.42
C ARG A 63 -15.34 23.44 -26.19
N VAL A 64 -15.09 22.28 -25.57
CA VAL A 64 -14.17 22.17 -24.42
C VAL A 64 -12.77 22.61 -24.82
N LEU A 65 -12.25 22.08 -25.93
CA LEU A 65 -10.91 22.35 -26.41
C LEU A 65 -10.67 23.84 -26.70
N ASN A 66 -11.62 24.50 -27.34
CA ASN A 66 -11.54 25.94 -27.62
C ASN A 66 -11.66 26.78 -26.33
N ALA A 67 -12.51 26.37 -25.38
CA ALA A 67 -12.63 27.07 -24.10
C ALA A 67 -11.30 27.00 -23.31
N LEU A 68 -10.67 25.83 -23.24
CA LEU A 68 -9.37 25.65 -22.58
C LEU A 68 -8.26 26.47 -23.26
N ARG A 69 -8.22 26.49 -24.60
CA ARG A 69 -7.25 27.26 -25.38
C ARG A 69 -7.38 28.77 -25.16
N LEU A 70 -8.61 29.29 -25.08
CA LEU A 70 -8.86 30.70 -24.78
C LEU A 70 -8.34 31.10 -23.38
N MET A 71 -8.32 30.16 -22.45
CA MET A 71 -7.78 30.35 -21.09
C MET A 71 -6.26 30.13 -21.01
N GLY A 72 -5.58 29.94 -22.15
CA GLY A 72 -4.13 29.75 -22.19
C GLY A 72 -3.67 28.31 -21.94
N ILE A 73 -4.55 27.31 -22.06
CA ILE A 73 -4.19 25.88 -22.00
C ILE A 73 -4.10 25.32 -23.43
N PRO A 74 -2.90 25.24 -24.03
CA PRO A 74 -2.72 24.84 -25.43
C PRO A 74 -2.80 23.32 -25.59
N LEU A 75 -4.00 22.76 -25.56
CA LEU A 75 -4.23 21.32 -25.72
C LEU A 75 -4.50 20.95 -27.19
N THR A 76 -3.98 19.82 -27.66
CA THR A 76 -4.35 19.22 -28.95
C THR A 76 -5.59 18.33 -28.81
N PHE A 77 -6.22 17.98 -29.92
CA PHE A 77 -7.34 17.04 -29.91
C PHE A 77 -6.91 15.63 -29.45
N THR A 78 -5.76 15.15 -29.92
CA THR A 78 -5.19 13.85 -29.50
C THR A 78 -4.96 13.80 -28.00
N GLN A 79 -4.37 14.86 -27.43
CA GLN A 79 -4.16 14.96 -25.98
C GLN A 79 -5.48 15.00 -25.22
N LEU A 80 -6.51 15.67 -25.76
CA LEU A 80 -7.84 15.69 -25.13
C LEU A 80 -8.50 14.30 -25.13
N GLU A 81 -8.28 13.48 -26.16
CA GLU A 81 -8.83 12.12 -26.22
C GLU A 81 -8.10 11.13 -25.29
N GLU A 82 -6.80 11.36 -25.04
CA GLU A 82 -6.02 10.57 -24.08
C GLU A 82 -6.27 10.98 -22.62
N LEU A 83 -6.71 12.22 -22.38
CA LEU A 83 -7.01 12.72 -21.05
C LEU A 83 -8.44 12.39 -20.62
N SER A 84 -8.59 11.94 -19.37
CA SER A 84 -9.91 11.78 -18.80
C SER A 84 -10.57 13.16 -18.55
N PRO A 85 -11.90 13.29 -18.71
CA PRO A 85 -12.63 14.52 -18.36
C PRO A 85 -12.33 15.01 -16.92
N ALA A 86 -12.17 14.08 -15.98
CA ALA A 86 -11.80 14.36 -14.59
C ALA A 86 -10.40 15.00 -14.47
N SER A 87 -9.43 14.53 -15.24
CA SER A 87 -8.06 15.10 -15.24
C SER A 87 -8.03 16.57 -15.71
N ILE A 88 -8.93 16.95 -16.60
CA ILE A 88 -9.06 18.34 -17.07
C ILE A 88 -9.62 19.22 -15.95
N VAL A 89 -10.66 18.73 -15.28
CA VAL A 89 -11.26 19.40 -14.12
C VAL A 89 -10.23 19.60 -13.02
N ASP A 90 -9.46 18.56 -12.69
CA ASP A 90 -8.40 18.61 -11.68
C ASP A 90 -7.34 19.66 -12.02
N ARG A 91 -6.96 19.76 -13.29
CA ARG A 91 -5.99 20.76 -13.73
C ARG A 91 -6.53 22.17 -13.68
N LEU A 92 -7.82 22.38 -14.01
CA LEU A 92 -8.48 23.68 -13.87
C LEU A 92 -8.61 24.10 -12.40
N VAL A 93 -8.86 23.12 -11.52
CA VAL A 93 -8.88 23.27 -10.06
C VAL A 93 -7.52 23.75 -9.56
N VAL A 94 -6.43 23.07 -9.92
CA VAL A 94 -5.06 23.45 -9.51
C VAL A 94 -4.68 24.85 -10.02
N LEU A 95 -5.15 25.24 -11.22
CA LEU A 95 -4.92 26.57 -11.78
C LEU A 95 -5.83 27.67 -11.20
N GLY A 96 -6.74 27.32 -10.27
CA GLY A 96 -7.66 28.28 -9.65
C GLY A 96 -8.83 28.71 -10.54
N HIS A 97 -9.08 28.03 -11.65
CA HIS A 97 -10.17 28.33 -12.59
C HIS A 97 -11.48 27.64 -12.22
N TRP A 98 -11.91 27.78 -10.96
CA TRP A 98 -13.07 27.10 -10.36
C TRP A 98 -14.39 27.27 -11.14
N PRO A 99 -14.79 28.48 -11.56
CA PRO A 99 -16.07 28.66 -12.27
C PRO A 99 -16.10 27.98 -13.64
N MET A 100 -14.94 27.85 -14.29
CA MET A 100 -14.82 27.13 -15.56
C MET A 100 -14.88 25.62 -15.33
N ALA A 101 -14.22 25.13 -14.28
CA ALA A 101 -14.26 23.73 -13.91
C ALA A 101 -15.71 23.27 -13.62
N VAL A 102 -16.49 24.05 -12.87
CA VAL A 102 -17.93 23.76 -12.63
C VAL A 102 -18.71 23.70 -13.93
N LYS A 103 -18.60 24.72 -14.79
CA LYS A 103 -19.30 24.74 -16.09
C LYS A 103 -18.92 23.57 -16.99
N LEU A 104 -17.67 23.13 -16.92
CA LEU A 104 -17.16 21.99 -17.69
C LEU A 104 -17.69 20.66 -17.13
N CYS A 105 -17.78 20.50 -15.81
CA CYS A 105 -18.43 19.37 -15.16
C CYS A 105 -19.90 19.24 -15.57
N GLU A 106 -20.65 20.34 -15.54
CA GLU A 106 -22.05 20.39 -15.98
C GLU A 106 -22.19 20.05 -17.47
N PHE A 107 -21.31 20.62 -18.31
CA PHE A 107 -21.36 20.42 -19.75
C PHE A 107 -20.97 19.00 -20.19
N LEU A 108 -20.07 18.35 -19.45
CA LEU A 108 -19.62 16.98 -19.70
C LEU A 108 -20.43 15.93 -18.93
N GLU A 109 -21.46 16.35 -18.19
CA GLU A 109 -22.34 15.47 -17.41
C GLU A 109 -21.55 14.56 -16.44
N ILE A 110 -20.47 15.10 -15.86
CA ILE A 110 -19.64 14.38 -14.87
C ILE A 110 -20.48 14.21 -13.59
N ASN A 111 -20.37 13.04 -12.95
CA ASN A 111 -21.03 12.76 -11.67
C ASN A 111 -20.76 13.90 -10.68
N SER A 112 -21.80 14.42 -10.04
CA SER A 112 -21.71 15.55 -9.11
C SER A 112 -20.66 15.36 -8.01
N LYS A 113 -20.43 14.12 -7.53
CA LYS A 113 -19.39 13.79 -6.56
C LYS A 113 -17.98 14.06 -7.10
N GLU A 114 -17.66 13.51 -8.26
CA GLU A 114 -16.32 13.61 -8.87
C GLU A 114 -16.09 14.94 -9.61
N GLY A 115 -17.18 15.64 -9.96
CA GLY A 115 -17.17 16.91 -10.68
C GLY A 115 -17.39 18.11 -9.75
N VAL A 116 -18.62 18.60 -9.70
CA VAL A 116 -18.95 19.90 -9.07
C VAL A 116 -18.60 19.95 -7.58
N TYR A 117 -18.86 18.88 -6.81
CA TYR A 117 -18.57 18.86 -5.37
C TYR A 117 -17.08 18.92 -5.09
N LYS A 118 -16.27 18.19 -5.86
CA LYS A 118 -14.80 18.24 -5.79
C LYS A 118 -14.27 19.65 -6.06
N VAL A 119 -14.78 20.33 -7.09
CA VAL A 119 -14.37 21.70 -7.44
C VAL A 119 -14.70 22.69 -6.32
N ILE A 120 -15.90 22.60 -5.75
CA ILE A 120 -16.33 23.47 -4.65
C ILE A 120 -15.47 23.22 -3.40
N ALA A 121 -15.19 21.96 -3.07
CA ALA A 121 -14.40 21.63 -1.89
C ALA A 121 -12.96 22.18 -1.97
N HIS A 122 -12.30 22.01 -3.11
CA HIS A 122 -10.97 22.59 -3.32
C HIS A 122 -10.98 24.14 -3.34
N TRP A 123 -12.04 24.76 -3.87
CA TRP A 123 -12.20 26.21 -3.79
C TRP A 123 -12.33 26.70 -2.34
N CYS A 124 -13.13 26.02 -1.52
CA CYS A 124 -13.28 26.34 -0.09
C CYS A 124 -11.93 26.28 0.63
N LEU A 125 -11.12 25.23 0.40
CA LEU A 125 -9.78 25.11 0.98
C LEU A 125 -8.82 26.22 0.51
N ALA A 126 -8.86 26.57 -0.77
CA ALA A 126 -8.07 27.68 -1.31
C ALA A 126 -8.47 29.04 -0.69
N MET A 127 -9.75 29.24 -0.41
CA MET A 127 -10.21 30.43 0.31
C MET A 127 -9.77 30.43 1.79
N MET A 128 -9.80 29.27 2.45
CA MET A 128 -9.38 29.16 3.85
C MET A 128 -7.87 29.41 4.02
N THR A 129 -7.05 28.88 3.12
CA THR A 129 -5.60 29.08 3.11
C THR A 129 -5.23 30.54 2.87
N THR A 130 -5.83 31.19 1.86
CA THR A 130 -5.62 32.63 1.60
C THR A 130 -6.09 33.51 2.77
N PHE A 131 -7.17 33.15 3.46
CA PHE A 131 -7.63 33.86 4.65
C PHE A 131 -6.66 33.72 5.84
N LYS A 132 -6.07 32.53 6.03
CA LYS A 132 -5.01 32.29 7.04
C LYS A 132 -3.75 33.13 6.75
N GLU A 133 -3.31 33.17 5.50
CA GLU A 133 -2.11 33.92 5.09
C GLU A 133 -2.25 35.43 5.28
N GLN A 134 -3.45 35.98 5.04
CA GLN A 134 -3.72 37.42 5.20
C GLN A 134 -3.84 37.86 6.66
N ASN A 135 -4.06 36.94 7.61
CA ASN A 135 -4.32 37.25 9.02
C ASN A 135 -3.40 36.46 9.98
N ARG A 136 -2.09 36.41 9.69
CA ARG A 136 -1.08 35.70 10.49
C ARG A 136 -0.96 36.18 11.95
N ASP A 137 -1.38 37.41 12.27
CA ASP A 137 -1.14 38.03 13.58
C ASP A 137 -2.18 37.67 14.67
N SER A 138 -3.16 36.80 14.41
CA SER A 138 -4.26 36.51 15.37
C SER A 138 -4.79 35.07 15.27
N GLU A 139 -3.96 34.08 15.58
CA GLU A 139 -4.27 32.65 15.41
C GLU A 139 -5.57 32.17 16.11
N SER A 140 -5.91 32.67 17.32
CA SER A 140 -7.03 32.11 18.11
C SER A 140 -8.42 32.63 17.71
N ALA A 141 -8.53 33.91 17.30
CA ALA A 141 -9.79 34.51 16.85
C ALA A 141 -10.15 34.09 15.41
N ASN A 142 -9.14 33.74 14.61
CA ASN A 142 -9.29 33.35 13.22
C ASN A 142 -9.73 31.89 13.07
N ALA A 143 -9.28 31.00 13.95
CA ALA A 143 -9.75 29.61 13.98
C ALA A 143 -11.27 29.51 14.18
N HIS A 144 -11.86 30.38 15.01
CA HIS A 144 -13.31 30.44 15.23
C HIS A 144 -14.08 30.90 13.98
N LYS A 145 -13.64 31.97 13.31
CA LYS A 145 -14.31 32.49 12.10
C LYS A 145 -14.17 31.54 10.90
N ILE A 146 -13.04 30.86 10.79
CA ILE A 146 -12.81 29.84 9.76
C ILE A 146 -13.68 28.62 10.02
N ALA A 147 -13.80 28.19 11.28
CA ALA A 147 -14.71 27.10 11.67
C ALA A 147 -16.18 27.48 11.44
N GLU A 148 -16.58 28.72 11.72
CA GLU A 148 -17.93 29.22 11.49
C GLU A 148 -18.27 29.30 9.99
N LEU A 149 -17.33 29.72 9.13
CA LEU A 149 -17.48 29.70 7.68
C LEU A 149 -17.55 28.26 7.12
N ALA A 150 -16.69 27.36 7.58
CA ALA A 150 -16.71 25.95 7.19
C ALA A 150 -18.01 25.27 7.64
N GLN A 151 -18.46 25.56 8.87
CA GLN A 151 -19.72 25.08 9.42
C GLN A 151 -20.91 25.64 8.64
N HIS A 152 -20.90 26.91 8.24
CA HIS A 152 -21.98 27.50 7.45
C HIS A 152 -22.02 26.90 6.03
N VAL A 153 -20.87 26.60 5.41
CA VAL A 153 -20.80 25.92 4.11
C VAL A 153 -21.26 24.46 4.20
N ALA A 154 -20.84 23.73 5.24
CA ALA A 154 -21.29 22.37 5.53
C ALA A 154 -22.80 22.33 5.86
N GLU A 155 -23.32 23.32 6.58
CA GLU A 155 -24.73 23.44 6.91
C GLU A 155 -25.58 23.81 5.69
N MET A 156 -25.09 24.67 4.79
CA MET A 156 -25.73 24.94 3.50
C MET A 156 -25.73 23.70 2.59
N ALA A 157 -24.64 22.92 2.59
CA ALA A 157 -24.56 21.65 1.87
C ALA A 157 -25.56 20.62 2.42
N SER A 158 -25.71 20.55 3.75
CA SER A 158 -26.65 19.67 4.44
C SER A 158 -28.11 20.08 4.21
N ARG A 159 -28.44 21.38 4.29
CA ARG A 159 -29.79 21.93 4.03
C ARG A 159 -30.26 21.72 2.58
N GLN A 160 -29.33 21.58 1.63
CA GLN A 160 -29.61 21.26 0.23
C GLN A 160 -29.60 19.74 -0.06
N GLY A 161 -29.38 18.89 0.95
CA GLY A 161 -29.42 17.43 0.81
C GLY A 161 -28.18 16.83 0.14
N LEU A 162 -26.98 17.40 0.36
CA LEU A 162 -25.73 17.02 -0.32
C LEU A 162 -24.70 16.37 0.63
N PRO A 163 -24.94 15.14 1.16
CA PRO A 163 -24.05 14.48 2.13
C PRO A 163 -22.66 14.13 1.56
N ALA A 164 -22.56 13.94 0.25
CA ALA A 164 -21.31 13.61 -0.42
C ALA A 164 -20.33 14.79 -0.49
N LEU A 165 -20.82 16.03 -0.45
CA LEU A 165 -19.95 17.21 -0.40
C LEU A 165 -19.29 17.35 0.98
N ALA A 166 -20.01 17.00 2.06
CA ALA A 166 -19.46 16.95 3.41
C ALA A 166 -18.40 15.84 3.55
N GLU A 167 -18.65 14.66 2.98
CA GLU A 167 -17.67 13.56 2.91
C GLU A 167 -16.38 13.98 2.19
N ILE A 168 -16.48 14.65 1.04
CA ILE A 168 -15.33 15.14 0.27
C ILE A 168 -14.59 16.27 0.99
N LEU A 169 -15.30 17.19 1.66
CA LEU A 169 -14.69 18.23 2.48
C LEU A 169 -13.89 17.61 3.63
N LEU A 170 -14.42 16.59 4.31
CA LEU A 170 -13.72 15.86 5.38
C LEU A 170 -12.52 15.06 4.86
N ASP A 171 -12.65 14.38 3.71
CA ASP A 171 -11.55 13.62 3.08
C ASP A 171 -10.43 14.54 2.54
N LEU A 172 -10.74 15.79 2.19
CA LEU A 172 -9.75 16.78 1.75
C LEU A 172 -9.13 17.54 2.93
N GLU A 173 -9.91 17.85 3.98
CA GLU A 173 -9.43 18.39 5.26
C GLU A 173 -8.45 17.43 5.96
N THR A 174 -8.69 16.12 5.85
CA THR A 174 -7.81 15.08 6.41
C THR A 174 -6.54 14.83 5.58
N ASN A 175 -6.49 15.28 4.32
CA ASN A 175 -5.36 15.01 3.42
C ASN A 175 -4.31 16.12 3.32
N SER A 176 -4.63 17.39 3.62
CA SER A 176 -3.63 18.46 3.45
C SER A 176 -2.86 18.80 4.73
N GLU A 177 -3.50 19.09 5.88
CA GLU A 177 -2.74 19.68 7.02
C GLU A 177 -3.31 19.38 8.43
N ILE A 178 -4.44 18.67 8.60
CA ILE A 178 -5.09 18.49 9.92
C ILE A 178 -4.62 17.23 10.67
N ARG A 179 -3.81 16.37 10.04
CA ARG A 179 -3.30 15.14 10.69
C ARG A 179 -2.49 15.44 11.96
N ASP A 180 -1.93 16.65 12.06
CA ASP A 180 -1.06 17.06 13.17
C ASP A 180 -1.71 18.04 14.18
N GLU A 181 -2.85 18.69 13.86
CA GLU A 181 -3.32 19.83 14.67
C GLU A 181 -4.55 19.58 15.58
N ALA A 182 -5.36 18.52 15.39
CA ALA A 182 -6.50 18.25 16.30
C ALA A 182 -7.08 16.80 16.25
N PRO A 183 -6.34 15.76 16.67
CA PRO A 183 -6.79 14.36 16.63
C PRO A 183 -8.05 14.06 17.45
N ASP A 184 -8.33 14.84 18.50
CA ASP A 184 -9.48 14.61 19.39
C ASP A 184 -10.81 15.13 18.82
N ARG A 185 -10.76 16.13 17.94
CA ARG A 185 -11.96 16.63 17.24
C ARG A 185 -12.43 15.64 16.18
N LEU A 186 -11.51 15.02 15.46
CA LEU A 186 -11.81 13.97 14.48
C LEU A 186 -12.44 12.75 15.16
N LEU A 187 -11.92 12.35 16.32
CA LEU A 187 -12.49 11.25 17.09
C LEU A 187 -13.95 11.52 17.47
N ALA A 188 -14.27 12.72 17.97
CA ALA A 188 -15.64 13.08 18.33
C ALA A 188 -16.60 13.02 17.14
N LEU A 189 -16.14 13.40 15.93
CA LEU A 189 -16.93 13.29 14.71
C LEU A 189 -17.17 11.82 14.30
N TYR A 190 -16.15 10.98 14.40
CA TYR A 190 -16.29 9.55 14.11
C TYR A 190 -17.20 8.85 15.12
N GLU A 191 -17.18 9.27 16.39
CA GLU A 191 -18.08 8.77 17.44
C GLU A 191 -19.54 9.18 17.20
N GLN A 192 -19.78 10.42 16.75
CA GLN A 192 -21.13 10.88 16.40
C GLN A 192 -21.71 10.20 15.16
N SER A 193 -20.86 9.83 14.21
CA SER A 193 -21.26 9.22 12.93
C SER A 193 -21.26 7.69 12.94
N ASP A 194 -20.99 7.05 14.09
CA ASP A 194 -20.82 5.60 14.22
C ASP A 194 -19.82 5.00 13.21
N ASP A 195 -18.80 5.77 12.83
CA ASP A 195 -17.75 5.31 11.92
C ASP A 195 -16.69 4.49 12.66
N PHE A 196 -17.07 3.25 12.98
CA PHE A 196 -16.22 2.33 13.75
C PHE A 196 -14.90 1.98 13.04
N ILE A 197 -14.83 2.07 11.71
CA ILE A 197 -13.62 1.78 10.93
C ILE A 197 -12.59 2.87 11.21
N ARG A 198 -12.98 4.14 11.03
CA ARG A 198 -12.08 5.28 11.24
C ARG A 198 -11.73 5.45 12.71
N GLN A 199 -12.65 5.15 13.63
CA GLN A 199 -12.34 5.07 15.07
C GLN A 199 -11.24 4.03 15.36
N ALA A 200 -11.37 2.80 14.86
CA ALA A 200 -10.39 1.74 15.09
C ALA A 200 -9.01 2.11 14.53
N LEU A 201 -8.95 2.62 13.30
CA LEU A 201 -7.70 3.07 12.69
C LEU A 201 -7.04 4.22 13.47
N LEU A 202 -7.82 5.19 13.93
CA LEU A 202 -7.30 6.31 14.72
C LEU A 202 -6.72 5.82 16.06
N TYR A 203 -7.44 4.94 16.76
CA TYR A 203 -6.96 4.36 18.01
C TYR A 203 -5.69 3.51 17.83
N LEU A 204 -5.57 2.75 16.74
CA LEU A 204 -4.35 2.02 16.41
C LEU A 204 -3.16 2.96 16.14
N ASN A 205 -3.37 4.04 15.39
CA ASN A 205 -2.33 5.06 15.18
C ASN A 205 -1.92 5.73 16.50
N LYS A 206 -2.88 6.06 17.37
CA LYS A 206 -2.58 6.61 18.70
C LYS A 206 -1.79 5.62 19.56
N ALA A 207 -2.09 4.32 19.48
CA ALA A 207 -1.33 3.28 20.17
C ALA A 207 0.11 3.17 19.64
N GLU A 208 0.31 3.25 18.32
CA GLU A 208 1.64 3.24 17.70
C GLU A 208 2.46 4.48 18.10
N GLN A 209 1.86 5.66 18.08
CA GLN A 209 2.54 6.89 18.53
C GLN A 209 2.85 6.88 20.03
N SER A 210 1.95 6.31 20.85
CA SER A 210 2.16 6.16 22.29
C SER A 210 3.22 5.10 22.62
N SER A 211 3.46 4.13 21.74
CA SER A 211 4.51 3.11 21.92
C SER A 211 5.93 3.69 21.93
N ALA A 212 6.10 4.97 21.57
CA ALA A 212 7.36 5.70 21.70
C ALA A 212 7.69 6.12 23.15
N ASP A 213 6.70 6.15 24.07
CA ASP A 213 6.92 6.44 25.48
C ASP A 213 7.24 5.16 26.25
N VAL A 214 8.53 4.94 26.51
CA VAL A 214 9.07 3.76 27.21
C VAL A 214 8.54 3.65 28.66
N PHE A 215 7.99 4.72 29.23
CA PHE A 215 7.63 4.80 30.65
C PHE A 215 6.13 4.63 30.94
N ASP A 216 5.26 4.66 29.92
CA ASP A 216 3.80 4.59 30.11
C ASP A 216 3.10 3.70 29.08
N SER A 217 3.27 2.37 29.23
CA SER A 217 2.57 1.35 28.42
C SER A 217 1.04 1.32 28.67
N SER A 218 0.55 2.02 29.70
CA SER A 218 -0.87 2.01 30.08
C SER A 218 -1.75 2.64 28.98
N LYS A 219 -1.33 3.80 28.45
CA LYS A 219 -2.04 4.51 27.37
C LYS A 219 -2.14 3.68 26.09
N THR A 220 -1.06 2.99 25.72
CA THR A 220 -1.04 2.10 24.56
C THR A 220 -2.08 1.00 24.70
N THR A 221 -2.17 0.35 25.87
CA THR A 221 -3.17 -0.70 26.11
C THR A 221 -4.60 -0.16 26.12
N GLU A 222 -4.82 1.05 26.65
CA GLU A 222 -6.13 1.70 26.63
C GLU A 222 -6.61 1.96 25.18
N PHE A 223 -5.73 2.49 24.32
CA PHE A 223 -6.06 2.71 22.92
C PHE A 223 -6.31 1.40 22.16
N LEU A 224 -5.55 0.34 22.43
CA LEU A 224 -5.79 -0.97 21.83
C LEU A 224 -7.16 -1.54 22.24
N PHE A 225 -7.56 -1.42 23.51
CA PHE A 225 -8.90 -1.85 23.93
C PHE A 225 -10.03 -1.01 23.32
N LYS A 226 -9.82 0.29 23.12
CA LYS A 226 -10.77 1.14 22.39
C LYS A 226 -10.88 0.72 20.92
N ALA A 227 -9.76 0.41 20.27
CA ALA A 227 -9.74 -0.13 18.91
C ALA A 227 -10.46 -1.49 18.83
N GLU A 228 -10.21 -2.39 19.79
CA GLU A 228 -10.92 -3.68 19.89
C GLU A 228 -12.44 -3.48 19.98
N LYS A 229 -12.90 -2.55 20.82
CA LYS A 229 -14.33 -2.24 20.97
C LYS A 229 -14.94 -1.72 19.67
N ALA A 230 -14.25 -0.82 18.98
CA ALA A 230 -14.71 -0.31 17.68
C ALA A 230 -14.79 -1.44 16.64
N LEU A 231 -13.78 -2.32 16.57
CA LEU A 231 -13.78 -3.48 15.66
C LEU A 231 -14.90 -4.48 15.97
N LYS A 232 -15.21 -4.70 17.25
CA LYS A 232 -16.37 -5.52 17.67
C LYS A 232 -17.68 -4.92 17.20
N ASN A 233 -17.86 -3.60 17.29
CA ASN A 233 -19.07 -2.91 16.86
C ASN A 233 -19.31 -3.03 15.34
N MET A 234 -18.24 -3.03 14.53
CA MET A 234 -18.34 -3.30 13.08
C MET A 234 -18.41 -4.79 12.71
N LYS A 235 -18.52 -5.69 13.69
CA LYS A 235 -18.59 -7.15 13.54
C LYS A 235 -17.31 -7.81 12.99
N GLU A 236 -16.17 -7.12 13.09
CA GLU A 236 -14.85 -7.64 12.70
C GLU A 236 -14.20 -8.37 13.90
N THR A 237 -14.66 -9.60 14.14
CA THR A 237 -14.36 -10.33 15.39
C THR A 237 -12.95 -10.89 15.47
N GLN A 238 -12.38 -11.33 14.35
CA GLN A 238 -11.04 -11.93 14.30
C GLN A 238 -9.96 -10.90 14.62
N THR A 239 -10.01 -9.76 13.93
CA THR A 239 -9.04 -8.67 14.13
C THR A 239 -9.18 -8.05 15.52
N ALA A 240 -10.41 -7.90 16.03
CA ALA A 240 -10.64 -7.47 17.41
C ALA A 240 -10.01 -8.43 18.43
N GLN A 241 -10.17 -9.75 18.25
CA GLN A 241 -9.57 -10.74 19.13
C GLN A 241 -8.04 -10.62 19.14
N LEU A 242 -7.39 -10.48 17.98
CA LEU A 242 -5.94 -10.32 17.89
C LEU A 242 -5.44 -9.07 18.61
N ILE A 243 -6.15 -7.94 18.48
CA ILE A 243 -5.80 -6.69 19.17
C ILE A 243 -5.97 -6.81 20.68
N GLY A 244 -7.04 -7.45 21.14
CA GLY A 244 -7.27 -7.72 22.56
C GLY A 244 -6.20 -8.64 23.15
N GLU A 245 -5.83 -9.70 22.45
CA GLU A 245 -4.73 -10.60 22.84
C GLU A 245 -3.39 -9.87 22.90
N ASN A 246 -3.12 -8.96 21.94
CA ASN A 246 -1.90 -8.16 21.94
C ASN A 246 -1.86 -7.15 23.11
N ALA A 247 -2.98 -6.49 23.41
CA ALA A 247 -3.08 -5.59 24.56
C ALA A 247 -2.84 -6.34 25.88
N GLN A 248 -3.40 -7.56 26.02
CA GLN A 248 -3.17 -8.41 27.18
C GLN A 248 -1.71 -8.84 27.31
N LEU A 249 -1.06 -9.21 26.19
CA LEU A 249 0.36 -9.56 26.18
C LEU A 249 1.23 -8.41 26.70
N ILE A 250 0.97 -7.18 26.26
CA ILE A 250 1.72 -5.99 26.73
C ILE A 250 1.57 -5.83 28.25
N ILE A 251 0.36 -5.94 28.78
CA ILE A 251 0.10 -5.85 30.24
C ILE A 251 0.85 -6.93 31.01
N GLU A 252 0.84 -8.17 30.52
CA GLU A 252 1.57 -9.27 31.14
C GLU A 252 3.09 -9.05 31.06
N ASN A 253 3.57 -8.55 29.92
CA ASN A 253 4.99 -8.25 29.73
C ASN A 253 5.46 -7.15 30.67
N VAL A 254 4.71 -6.06 30.85
CA VAL A 254 5.05 -5.01 31.85
C VAL A 254 5.20 -5.60 33.25
N LYS A 255 4.29 -6.50 33.67
CA LYS A 255 4.43 -7.20 34.97
C LYS A 255 5.67 -8.08 35.05
N ARG A 256 6.07 -8.70 33.92
CA ARG A 256 7.31 -9.47 33.82
C ARG A 256 8.53 -8.54 33.87
N GLU A 257 8.47 -7.38 33.22
CA GLU A 257 9.54 -6.36 33.27
C GLU A 257 9.81 -5.92 34.70
N GLU A 258 8.75 -5.60 35.46
CA GLU A 258 8.86 -5.21 36.88
C GLU A 258 9.47 -6.31 37.74
N LYS A 259 9.09 -7.57 37.49
CA LYS A 259 9.58 -8.73 38.25
C LYS A 259 11.05 -9.06 37.95
N PHE A 260 11.45 -8.99 36.69
CA PHE A 260 12.77 -9.48 36.23
C PHE A 260 13.77 -8.35 35.93
N GLY A 261 13.34 -7.09 35.91
CA GLY A 261 14.19 -5.93 35.60
C GLY A 261 14.69 -5.91 34.15
N THR A 262 13.94 -6.51 33.23
CA THR A 262 14.28 -6.60 31.79
C THR A 262 13.23 -5.89 30.96
N SER A 263 13.57 -5.40 29.76
CA SER A 263 12.58 -4.77 28.88
C SER A 263 11.92 -5.81 27.96
N LEU A 264 10.60 -5.98 28.12
CA LEU A 264 9.73 -6.99 27.53
C LEU A 264 8.41 -6.41 26.97
N SER A 265 7.98 -5.21 27.39
CA SER A 265 6.68 -4.59 27.04
C SER A 265 6.47 -4.44 25.54
N HIS A 266 7.55 -4.17 24.81
CA HIS A 266 7.57 -4.00 23.35
C HIS A 266 7.73 -5.32 22.58
N LEU A 267 7.93 -6.46 23.25
CA LEU A 267 8.22 -7.72 22.59
C LEU A 267 6.96 -8.42 22.09
N SER A 268 7.10 -9.10 20.95
CA SER A 268 6.08 -9.98 20.39
C SER A 268 5.96 -11.28 21.19
N VAL A 269 4.86 -12.03 21.02
CA VAL A 269 4.68 -13.38 21.63
C VAL A 269 5.89 -14.27 21.38
N ARG A 270 6.45 -14.23 20.17
CA ARG A 270 7.64 -15.02 19.80
C ARG A 270 8.85 -14.58 20.61
N ASP A 271 9.14 -13.28 20.63
CA ASP A 271 10.34 -12.77 21.28
C ASP A 271 10.25 -12.91 22.80
N THR A 272 9.06 -12.74 23.40
CA THR A 272 8.80 -13.05 24.81
C THR A 272 9.01 -14.55 25.09
N PHE A 273 8.56 -15.44 24.20
CA PHE A 273 8.76 -16.88 24.37
C PHE A 273 10.25 -17.26 24.29
N ILE A 274 10.99 -16.69 23.32
CA ILE A 274 12.43 -16.89 23.19
C ILE A 274 13.16 -16.38 24.44
N TRP A 275 12.80 -15.18 24.91
CA TRP A 275 13.34 -14.62 26.15
C TRP A 275 13.08 -15.55 27.36
N ALA A 276 11.87 -16.12 27.47
CA ALA A 276 11.55 -17.05 28.56
C ALA A 276 12.41 -18.32 28.51
N VAL A 277 12.73 -18.82 27.30
CA VAL A 277 13.65 -19.95 27.12
C VAL A 277 15.09 -19.57 27.52
N GLU A 278 15.55 -18.37 27.16
CA GLU A 278 16.87 -17.88 27.53
C GLU A 278 17.06 -17.83 29.06
N HIS A 279 15.99 -17.51 29.80
CA HIS A 279 15.99 -17.38 31.26
C HIS A 279 15.50 -18.64 32.01
N ASP A 280 15.24 -19.76 31.32
CA ASP A 280 14.72 -21.01 31.88
C ASP A 280 13.35 -20.89 32.60
N GLU A 281 12.52 -19.93 32.20
CA GLU A 281 11.21 -19.64 32.80
C GLU A 281 10.09 -20.52 32.21
N LEU A 282 10.08 -21.80 32.60
CA LEU A 282 9.13 -22.81 32.09
C LEU A 282 7.65 -22.44 32.29
N ALA A 283 7.31 -21.76 33.39
CA ALA A 283 5.94 -21.36 33.68
C ALA A 283 5.41 -20.34 32.65
N ILE A 284 6.26 -19.40 32.22
CA ILE A 284 5.92 -18.40 31.20
C ILE A 284 5.78 -19.06 29.83
N MET A 285 6.65 -20.01 29.51
CA MET A 285 6.56 -20.79 28.27
C MET A 285 5.23 -21.54 28.17
N ASP A 286 4.82 -22.24 29.24
CA ASP A 286 3.56 -22.98 29.27
C ASP A 286 2.33 -22.06 29.23
N GLN A 287 2.41 -20.89 29.88
CA GLN A 287 1.38 -19.85 29.81
C GLN A 287 1.19 -19.37 28.36
N LEU A 288 2.27 -18.91 27.70
CA LEU A 288 2.23 -18.40 26.33
C LEU A 288 1.75 -19.47 25.34
N ARG A 289 2.17 -20.73 25.52
CA ARG A 289 1.74 -21.85 24.68
C ARG A 289 0.23 -22.08 24.75
N LYS A 290 -0.35 -22.01 25.96
CA LYS A 290 -1.79 -22.23 26.17
C LYS A 290 -2.62 -21.03 25.71
N GLN A 291 -2.22 -19.80 26.09
CA GLN A 291 -2.96 -18.59 25.78
C GLN A 291 -3.01 -18.32 24.28
N HIS A 292 -1.86 -18.36 23.59
CA HIS A 292 -1.78 -18.07 22.15
C HIS A 292 -1.89 -19.31 21.26
N ARG A 293 -2.25 -20.47 21.82
CA ARG A 293 -2.46 -21.74 21.10
C ARG A 293 -1.30 -22.07 20.14
N LEU A 294 -0.07 -21.95 20.64
CA LEU A 294 1.13 -22.13 19.81
C LEU A 294 1.23 -23.56 19.28
N VAL A 295 1.55 -23.68 18.00
CA VAL A 295 1.70 -24.98 17.33
C VAL A 295 3.05 -25.61 17.71
N ASP A 296 3.11 -26.93 17.82
CA ASP A 296 4.33 -27.66 18.21
C ASP A 296 5.56 -27.32 17.36
N LYS A 297 5.36 -26.99 16.07
CA LYS A 297 6.43 -26.48 15.20
C LYS A 297 7.01 -25.15 15.70
N GLN A 298 6.15 -24.19 16.05
CA GLN A 298 6.56 -22.88 16.57
C GLN A 298 7.30 -23.03 17.90
N VAL A 299 6.71 -23.78 18.84
CA VAL A 299 7.31 -24.06 20.15
C VAL A 299 8.69 -24.68 19.97
N PHE A 300 8.82 -25.69 19.12
CA PHE A 300 10.11 -26.33 18.86
C PHE A 300 11.15 -25.34 18.33
N LEU A 301 10.82 -24.57 17.30
CA LEU A 301 11.72 -23.57 16.67
C LEU A 301 12.16 -22.49 17.65
N TRP A 302 11.23 -21.94 18.42
CA TRP A 302 11.53 -20.86 19.36
C TRP A 302 12.33 -21.36 20.57
N THR A 303 12.11 -22.60 21.01
CA THR A 303 12.92 -23.22 22.06
C THR A 303 14.37 -23.45 21.60
N ILE A 304 14.59 -24.01 20.41
CA ILE A 304 15.97 -24.21 19.92
C ILE A 304 16.66 -22.86 19.62
N GLU A 305 15.91 -21.84 19.19
CA GLU A 305 16.46 -20.50 18.98
C GLU A 305 16.87 -19.84 20.31
N GLY A 306 16.04 -19.94 21.35
CA GLY A 306 16.37 -19.43 22.69
C GLY A 306 17.60 -20.11 23.28
N PHE A 307 17.71 -21.44 23.20
CA PHE A 307 18.92 -22.14 23.64
C PHE A 307 20.17 -21.70 22.85
N ALA A 308 20.04 -21.49 21.53
CA ALA A 308 21.16 -21.04 20.71
C ALA A 308 21.59 -19.60 21.06
N ARG A 309 20.64 -18.68 21.29
CA ARG A 309 20.93 -17.30 21.73
C ARG A 309 21.60 -17.25 23.10
N ALA A 310 21.17 -18.09 24.02
CA ALA A 310 21.77 -18.22 25.35
C ALA A 310 23.07 -19.03 25.37
N GLY A 311 23.52 -19.61 24.25
CA GLY A 311 24.70 -20.47 24.20
C GLY A 311 24.56 -21.80 24.95
N LYS A 312 23.33 -22.23 25.26
CA LYS A 312 23.01 -23.47 25.99
C LYS A 312 23.01 -24.70 25.07
N TRP A 313 24.15 -24.96 24.43
CA TRP A 313 24.30 -25.97 23.36
C TRP A 313 23.96 -27.40 23.78
N GLN A 314 24.30 -27.78 25.02
CA GLN A 314 24.00 -29.12 25.55
C GLN A 314 22.48 -29.36 25.68
N GLN A 315 21.75 -28.37 26.18
CA GLN A 315 20.29 -28.44 26.31
C GLN A 315 19.62 -28.46 24.93
N LEU A 316 20.13 -27.66 23.98
CA LEU A 316 19.69 -27.69 22.58
C LEU A 316 19.86 -29.09 21.99
N GLU A 317 21.03 -29.70 22.13
CA GLU A 317 21.33 -31.02 21.60
C GLU A 317 20.42 -32.10 22.20
N GLN A 318 20.22 -32.08 23.51
CA GLN A 318 19.33 -33.01 24.21
C GLN A 318 17.87 -32.83 23.76
N TYR A 319 17.40 -31.58 23.69
CA TYR A 319 16.05 -31.26 23.25
C TYR A 319 15.78 -31.73 21.82
N ALA A 320 16.70 -31.45 20.90
CA ALA A 320 16.62 -31.86 19.50
C ALA A 320 16.74 -33.37 19.28
N ARG A 321 17.39 -34.11 20.20
CA ARG A 321 17.47 -35.58 20.17
C ARG A 321 16.24 -36.25 20.78
N SER A 322 15.65 -35.66 21.80
CA SER A 322 14.53 -36.24 22.56
C SER A 322 13.22 -36.31 21.79
N ARG A 323 13.04 -35.43 20.80
CA ARG A 323 11.82 -35.37 19.96
C ARG A 323 12.17 -35.61 18.50
N LYS A 324 11.28 -36.32 17.78
CA LYS A 324 11.30 -36.28 16.31
C LYS A 324 11.05 -34.83 15.90
N SER A 325 12.05 -34.17 15.31
CA SER A 325 11.92 -32.76 14.91
C SER A 325 10.73 -32.60 13.96
N PRO A 326 9.70 -31.80 14.31
CA PRO A 326 8.52 -31.62 13.47
C PRO A 326 8.80 -30.79 12.20
N ILE A 327 10.00 -30.20 12.11
CA ILE A 327 10.45 -29.32 11.00
C ILE A 327 11.66 -29.91 10.28
N GLY A 328 12.35 -30.90 10.87
CA GLY A 328 13.61 -31.46 10.38
C GLY A 328 14.84 -30.88 11.09
N PHE A 329 16.03 -31.34 10.71
CA PHE A 329 17.30 -30.94 11.33
C PHE A 329 17.95 -29.73 10.66
N LEU A 330 17.48 -29.32 9.47
CA LEU A 330 18.03 -28.18 8.74
C LEU A 330 17.96 -26.87 9.54
N SER A 331 16.79 -26.58 10.14
CA SER A 331 16.62 -25.37 10.96
C SER A 331 17.52 -25.35 12.20
N ILE A 332 17.87 -26.53 12.75
CA ILE A 332 18.82 -26.62 13.86
C ILE A 332 20.22 -26.25 13.38
N ILE A 333 20.63 -26.75 12.20
CA ILE A 333 21.94 -26.44 11.59
C ILE A 333 22.05 -24.95 11.26
N GLU A 334 20.97 -24.34 10.75
CA GLU A 334 20.89 -22.89 10.52
C GLU A 334 21.14 -22.09 11.79
N LEU A 335 20.45 -22.43 12.88
CA LEU A 335 20.60 -21.73 14.16
C LEU A 335 21.99 -21.96 14.78
N CYS A 336 22.50 -23.19 14.76
CA CYS A 336 23.85 -23.49 15.26
C CYS A 336 24.91 -22.70 14.49
N THR A 337 24.78 -22.60 13.17
CA THR A 337 25.71 -21.83 12.34
C THR A 337 25.59 -20.33 12.60
N LYS A 338 24.36 -19.81 12.79
CA LYS A 338 24.10 -18.38 13.03
C LYS A 338 24.66 -17.91 14.38
N TYR A 339 24.50 -18.71 15.44
CA TYR A 339 24.89 -18.31 16.80
C TYR A 339 26.24 -18.89 17.27
N GLY A 340 26.92 -19.70 16.43
CA GLY A 340 28.37 -19.89 16.50
C GLY A 340 28.89 -21.29 16.82
N ASP A 341 28.05 -22.30 17.08
CA ASP A 341 28.52 -23.68 17.30
C ASP A 341 28.51 -24.51 16.00
N LYS A 342 29.59 -24.37 15.22
CA LYS A 342 29.81 -25.16 14.00
C LYS A 342 30.00 -26.65 14.30
N ASN A 343 30.50 -27.03 15.48
CA ASN A 343 30.75 -28.43 15.81
C ASN A 343 29.42 -29.16 16.01
N LEU A 344 28.49 -28.55 16.73
CA LEU A 344 27.15 -29.11 16.89
C LEU A 344 26.42 -29.22 15.54
N ALA A 345 26.54 -28.20 14.68
CA ALA A 345 26.01 -28.24 13.32
C ALA A 345 26.51 -29.45 12.51
N THR A 346 27.81 -29.77 12.57
CA THR A 346 28.37 -30.95 11.88
C THR A 346 27.77 -32.27 12.37
N ARG A 347 27.50 -32.41 13.68
CA ARG A 347 26.89 -33.64 14.24
C ARG A 347 25.45 -33.86 13.79
N PHE A 348 24.73 -32.78 13.49
CA PHE A 348 23.37 -32.88 12.97
C PHE A 348 23.33 -33.20 11.46
N MET A 349 24.44 -33.07 10.73
CA MET A 349 24.53 -33.49 9.33
C MET A 349 24.27 -35.00 9.17
N ASP A 350 24.78 -35.82 10.10
CA ASP A 350 24.63 -37.28 10.07
C ASP A 350 23.15 -37.72 10.18
N LYS A 351 22.27 -36.82 10.62
CA LYS A 351 20.83 -37.08 10.74
C LYS A 351 20.04 -36.66 9.51
N LEU A 352 20.64 -35.93 8.57
CA LEU A 352 20.01 -35.58 7.32
C LEU A 352 20.10 -36.78 6.38
N THR A 353 18.96 -37.27 5.89
CA THR A 353 18.91 -38.40 4.95
C THR A 353 18.72 -37.95 3.50
N GLY A 354 18.20 -36.75 3.27
CA GLY A 354 17.98 -36.19 1.93
C GLY A 354 19.22 -35.53 1.35
N TYR A 355 19.62 -35.93 0.13
CA TYR A 355 20.74 -35.34 -0.61
C TYR A 355 20.61 -33.81 -0.74
N GLU A 356 19.44 -33.30 -1.18
CA GLU A 356 19.24 -31.86 -1.32
C GLU A 356 19.33 -31.11 0.02
N GLU A 357 18.85 -31.73 1.10
CA GLU A 357 18.92 -31.14 2.45
C GLU A 357 20.36 -31.08 2.94
N GLN A 358 21.16 -32.11 2.69
CA GLN A 358 22.59 -32.14 2.99
C GLN A 358 23.35 -31.05 2.21
N VAL A 359 23.08 -30.89 0.90
CA VAL A 359 23.66 -29.79 0.10
C VAL A 359 23.31 -28.44 0.71
N ARG A 360 22.02 -28.20 1.02
CA ARG A 360 21.56 -26.93 1.63
C ARG A 360 22.25 -26.68 2.98
N ALA A 361 22.36 -27.70 3.82
CA ALA A 361 23.02 -27.61 5.11
C ALA A 361 24.51 -27.25 4.99
N TYR A 362 25.25 -27.88 4.07
CA TYR A 362 26.64 -27.49 3.80
C TYR A 362 26.77 -26.06 3.29
N LEU A 363 25.82 -25.57 2.49
CA LEU A 363 25.81 -24.17 2.04
C LEU A 363 25.56 -23.21 3.21
N ILE A 364 24.63 -23.54 4.11
CA ILE A 364 24.35 -22.76 5.32
C ILE A 364 25.61 -22.67 6.19
N MET A 365 26.31 -23.79 6.38
CA MET A 365 27.56 -23.87 7.14
C MET A 365 28.76 -23.18 6.48
N ASN A 366 28.57 -22.62 5.27
CA ASN A 366 29.62 -22.05 4.42
C ASN A 366 30.72 -23.06 3.99
N GLU A 367 30.38 -24.35 3.95
CA GLU A 367 31.25 -25.46 3.55
C GLU A 367 31.04 -25.80 2.06
N ILE A 368 31.31 -24.81 1.20
CA ILE A 368 30.96 -24.84 -0.23
C ILE A 368 31.62 -26.00 -0.98
N LYS A 369 32.88 -26.32 -0.64
CA LYS A 369 33.60 -27.44 -1.27
C LYS A 369 32.87 -28.77 -1.03
N LYS A 370 32.43 -29.02 0.21
CA LYS A 370 31.71 -30.25 0.59
C LYS A 370 30.34 -30.33 -0.07
N ALA A 371 29.64 -29.20 -0.17
CA ALA A 371 28.39 -29.12 -0.93
C ALA A 371 28.59 -29.50 -2.40
N ALA A 372 29.65 -28.97 -3.02
CA ALA A 372 29.96 -29.22 -4.42
C ALA A 372 30.45 -30.66 -4.67
N THR A 373 31.25 -31.24 -3.79
CA THR A 373 31.66 -32.64 -3.93
C THR A 373 30.47 -33.59 -3.81
N LEU A 374 29.54 -33.34 -2.87
CA LEU A 374 28.34 -34.16 -2.72
C LEU A 374 27.45 -34.09 -3.98
N ALA A 375 27.29 -32.90 -4.56
CA ALA A 375 26.55 -32.72 -5.81
C ALA A 375 27.25 -33.37 -7.01
N ALA A 376 28.59 -33.37 -7.00
CA ALA A 376 29.39 -34.04 -8.01
C ALA A 376 29.26 -35.56 -7.97
N GLU A 377 29.26 -36.17 -6.79
CA GLU A 377 29.05 -37.61 -6.62
C GLU A 377 27.70 -38.08 -7.16
N LYS A 378 26.66 -37.22 -7.10
CA LYS A 378 25.34 -37.49 -7.67
C LYS A 378 25.19 -37.08 -9.13
N ILE A 379 26.25 -36.54 -9.75
CA ILE A 379 26.27 -36.07 -11.15
C ILE A 379 25.17 -35.02 -11.40
N ASP A 380 24.86 -34.22 -10.38
CA ASP A 380 23.81 -33.20 -10.46
C ASP A 380 24.40 -31.86 -10.91
N LEU A 381 24.46 -31.71 -12.23
CA LEU A 381 24.99 -30.51 -12.87
C LEU A 381 24.15 -29.26 -12.56
N THR A 382 22.84 -29.41 -12.35
CA THR A 382 21.97 -28.26 -12.07
C THR A 382 22.22 -27.71 -10.67
N MET A 383 22.38 -28.60 -9.69
CA MET A 383 22.73 -28.21 -8.32
C MET A 383 24.13 -27.60 -8.24
N LEU A 384 25.11 -28.16 -8.95
CA LEU A 384 26.46 -27.58 -9.05
C LEU A 384 26.46 -26.16 -9.64
N GLN A 385 25.67 -25.93 -10.69
CA GLN A 385 25.52 -24.59 -11.26
C GLN A 385 24.85 -23.61 -10.27
N LEU A 386 23.87 -24.08 -9.49
CA LEU A 386 23.21 -23.28 -8.46
C LEU A 386 24.20 -22.91 -7.34
N ILE A 387 25.02 -23.87 -6.89
CA ILE A 387 26.09 -23.63 -5.92
C ILE A 387 27.05 -22.57 -6.47
N ARG A 388 27.55 -22.76 -7.69
CA ARG A 388 28.46 -21.79 -8.34
C ARG A 388 27.88 -20.38 -8.41
N ARG A 389 26.58 -20.24 -8.70
CA ARG A 389 25.90 -18.93 -8.79
C ARG A 389 25.81 -18.21 -7.43
N ARG A 390 25.77 -18.95 -6.33
CA ARG A 390 25.76 -18.36 -4.97
C ARG A 390 27.12 -17.86 -4.50
N VAL A 391 28.19 -18.22 -5.20
CA VAL A 391 29.55 -17.89 -4.83
C VAL A 391 30.07 -16.73 -5.69
N PRO A 392 30.69 -15.69 -5.10
CA PRO A 392 31.30 -14.61 -5.86
C PRO A 392 32.40 -15.13 -6.79
N PRO A 393 32.44 -14.72 -8.08
CA PRO A 393 33.46 -15.17 -9.05
C PRO A 393 34.91 -14.91 -8.63
N SER A 394 35.12 -13.89 -7.80
CA SER A 394 36.44 -13.49 -7.28
C SER A 394 36.96 -14.38 -6.14
N SER A 395 36.13 -15.28 -5.61
CA SER A 395 36.49 -16.08 -4.44
C SER A 395 37.23 -17.37 -4.81
N GLN A 396 38.12 -17.82 -3.92
CA GLN A 396 38.82 -19.10 -4.06
C GLN A 396 37.84 -20.29 -4.13
N GLN A 397 36.71 -20.21 -3.42
CA GLN A 397 35.65 -21.22 -3.43
C GLN A 397 35.01 -21.34 -4.83
N TRP A 398 34.88 -20.25 -5.57
CA TRP A 398 34.32 -20.29 -6.94
C TRP A 398 35.22 -21.05 -7.91
N ALA A 399 36.53 -20.81 -7.83
CA ALA A 399 37.51 -21.52 -8.66
C ALA A 399 37.49 -23.03 -8.38
N GLU A 400 37.31 -23.42 -7.12
CA GLU A 400 37.24 -24.83 -6.72
C GLU A 400 35.96 -25.51 -7.21
N VAL A 401 34.80 -24.86 -7.08
CA VAL A 401 33.54 -25.38 -7.65
C VAL A 401 33.62 -25.51 -9.16
N THR A 402 34.27 -24.56 -9.83
CA THR A 402 34.45 -24.60 -11.30
C THR A 402 35.35 -25.76 -11.73
N LYS A 403 36.45 -26.01 -11.01
CA LYS A 403 37.29 -27.20 -11.25
C LYS A 403 36.53 -28.50 -11.08
N ILE A 404 35.66 -28.60 -10.07
CA ILE A 404 34.81 -29.79 -9.84
C ILE A 404 33.86 -29.99 -11.03
N ILE A 405 33.23 -28.92 -11.53
CA ILE A 405 32.34 -28.97 -12.70
C ILE A 405 33.10 -29.39 -13.96
N GLU A 406 34.29 -28.83 -14.20
CA GLU A 406 35.11 -29.16 -15.37
C GLU A 406 35.59 -30.62 -15.35
N ASN A 407 35.99 -31.13 -14.17
CA ASN A 407 36.43 -32.52 -14.02
C ASN A 407 35.30 -33.52 -14.31
N LEU A 408 34.08 -33.22 -13.87
CA LEU A 408 32.89 -34.02 -14.21
C LEU A 408 32.58 -34.04 -15.70
N GLY A 409 32.80 -32.92 -16.39
CA GLY A 409 32.60 -32.80 -17.83
C GLY A 409 33.62 -33.60 -18.65
N ARG A 410 34.82 -33.86 -18.10
CA ARG A 410 35.89 -34.66 -18.73
C ARG A 410 35.77 -36.17 -18.51
N THR A 411 34.98 -36.59 -17.53
CA THR A 411 34.72 -38.01 -17.21
C THR A 411 33.53 -38.62 -17.95
N LYS A 412 32.87 -37.83 -18.82
CA LYS A 412 31.96 -38.32 -19.86
C LYS A 412 32.71 -38.42 -21.17
#